data_AF-A0AAD8E3E1-F1
#
_entry.id   AF-A0AAD8E3E1-F1
#
_cell.length_a   1.000
_cell.length_b   1.000
_cell.length_c   1.000
_cell.angle_alpha   90.00
_cell.angle_beta   90.00
_cell.angle_gamma   90.00
#
_symmetry.space_group_name_H-M   'P 1'
#
loop_
_entity.id
_entity.type
_entity.pdbx_description
1 polymer ?
#
loop_
_entity_poly.entity_id
_entity_poly.type
_entity_poly.pdbx_seq_one_letter_code
_entity_poly.pdbx_strand_id
1 'polypeptide(L)'
;MLQLLYNSKLKKYHAPNEALSTPPPALSNNLDLAVAQAERHYYNCNYQQCSLITEEEKNPYHSSCLPVHISCLVELKKINKLFYLAHRLVDLYPEMAISWYAVGCYYYVIGKSDPARRYLGKATTLDKLFSPAWLAYGHSFAAENEHDQAMAAYFKASQLMKGCHLPLLYIGLECGLTNNVKLADKFFLQSQSIAPQDPFVIHEMGVVSFSKYFEAAERHFREALSRLQAIKEPVLPDKWEPLLNNLGHTCRKLRKYDEALEFHRQALVLSPLNASTYSAMGFIHAIIGNTDEAVDAFHKALGIRRDDTFSTTMLSYVIEQLAEDTPPFQGAPKLVPPYDFPSTAPPPSLDKTDTSAISLDTVSTPGYQDLNNFYFEVDD
;
A
#
# COMPACT_ATOMS: atom_id res chain seq x y z
N MET A 1 26.87 7.54 31.91
CA MET A 1 26.90 7.58 30.44
C MET A 1 26.42 6.26 29.83
N LEU A 2 27.13 5.14 30.04
CA LEU A 2 26.75 3.80 29.53
C LEU A 2 25.32 3.37 29.91
N GLN A 3 24.90 3.56 31.16
CA GLN A 3 23.54 3.20 31.61
C GLN A 3 22.45 4.05 30.93
N LEU A 4 22.69 5.35 30.71
CA LEU A 4 21.75 6.24 30.01
C LEU A 4 21.66 5.88 28.53
N LEU A 5 22.79 5.60 27.89
CA LEU A 5 22.85 5.20 26.49
C LEU A 5 22.19 3.83 26.27
N TYR A 6 22.45 2.87 27.15
CA TYR A 6 21.79 1.56 27.16
C TYR A 6 20.27 1.68 27.34
N ASN A 7 19.83 2.47 28.32
CA ASN A 7 18.40 2.72 28.55
C ASN A 7 17.73 3.44 27.37
N SER A 8 18.44 4.35 26.70
CA SER A 8 17.93 5.03 25.49
C SER A 8 17.75 4.06 24.33
N LYS A 9 18.71 3.16 24.11
CA LYS A 9 18.63 2.14 23.05
C LYS A 9 17.55 1.08 23.30
N LEU A 10 17.31 0.72 24.56
CA LEU A 10 16.22 -0.19 24.93
C LEU A 10 14.84 0.43 24.68
N LYS A 11 14.69 1.74 24.89
CA LYS A 11 13.41 2.47 24.77
C LYS A 11 13.18 3.07 23.39
N LYS A 12 13.87 2.61 22.35
CA LYS A 12 13.75 3.16 20.99
C LYS A 12 12.35 3.03 20.36
N TYR A 13 11.52 2.09 20.83
CA TYR A 13 10.12 1.91 20.38
C TYR A 13 9.08 2.62 21.26
N HIS A 14 9.50 3.26 22.35
CA HIS A 14 8.60 4.06 23.17
C HIS A 14 8.31 5.39 22.48
N ALA A 15 7.08 5.90 22.64
CA ALA A 15 6.66 7.18 22.09
C ALA A 15 7.66 8.30 22.43
N PRO A 16 8.03 9.19 21.49
CA PRO A 16 9.13 10.16 21.68
C PRO A 16 8.89 11.13 22.84
N ASN A 17 7.63 11.38 23.20
CA ASN A 17 7.23 12.27 24.30
C ASN A 17 7.40 11.66 25.70
N GLU A 18 7.58 10.33 25.82
CA GLU A 18 7.91 9.73 27.11
C GLU A 18 9.33 10.16 27.50
N ALA A 19 9.41 10.90 28.61
CA ALA A 19 10.65 11.44 29.12
C ALA A 19 11.65 10.30 29.40
N LEU A 20 12.71 10.26 28.60
CA LEU A 20 13.96 9.62 29.03
C LEU A 20 14.51 10.47 30.18
N SER A 21 15.17 9.84 31.16
CA SER A 21 15.89 10.58 32.21
C SER A 21 16.75 11.65 31.53
N THR A 22 16.58 12.92 31.93
CA THR A 22 17.28 14.04 31.32
C THR A 22 18.78 13.77 31.34
N PRO A 23 19.48 13.83 30.19
CA PRO A 23 20.91 13.61 30.20
C PRO A 23 21.55 14.70 31.07
N PRO A 24 22.53 14.36 31.92
CA PRO A 24 23.26 15.38 32.64
C PRO A 24 23.90 16.37 31.65
N PRO A 25 24.05 17.66 32.00
CA PRO A 25 24.48 18.71 31.06
C PRO A 25 25.85 18.47 30.42
N ALA A 26 26.69 17.61 31.00
CA ALA A 26 27.95 17.17 30.41
C ALA A 26 27.78 16.22 29.19
N LEU A 27 26.61 15.60 29.02
CA LEU A 27 26.31 14.62 27.99
C LEU A 27 25.30 15.10 26.94
N SER A 28 24.80 16.34 27.04
CA SER A 28 23.83 16.89 26.09
C SER A 28 24.38 17.03 24.66
N ASN A 29 25.71 17.17 24.52
CA ASN A 29 26.40 17.27 23.22
C ASN A 29 26.96 15.93 22.72
N ASN A 30 26.58 14.79 23.31
CA ASN A 30 27.07 13.50 22.86
C ASN A 30 26.32 13.01 21.61
N LEU A 31 27.06 12.80 20.50
CA LEU A 31 26.52 12.31 19.23
C LEU A 31 25.77 10.98 19.40
N ASP A 32 26.28 10.04 20.20
CA ASP A 32 25.62 8.73 20.35
C ASP A 32 24.23 8.83 21.00
N LEU A 33 24.00 9.86 21.82
CA LEU A 33 22.68 10.11 22.42
C LEU A 33 21.74 10.78 21.42
N ALA A 34 22.26 11.70 20.58
CA ALA A 34 21.49 12.30 19.49
C ALA A 34 21.10 11.25 18.45
N VAL A 35 22.00 10.32 18.09
CA VAL A 35 21.66 9.19 17.22
C VAL A 35 20.60 8.28 17.85
N ALA A 36 20.71 7.95 19.14
CA ALA A 36 19.68 7.16 19.82
C ALA A 36 18.31 7.87 19.84
N GLN A 37 18.29 9.20 19.96
CA GLN A 37 17.07 10.00 19.82
C GLN A 37 16.55 9.98 18.38
N ALA A 38 17.41 10.13 17.38
CA ALA A 38 17.04 10.03 15.97
C ALA A 38 16.45 8.66 15.63
N GLU A 39 17.05 7.57 16.09
CA GLU A 39 16.52 6.21 15.95
C GLU A 39 15.13 6.09 16.58
N ARG A 40 14.93 6.66 17.77
CA ARG A 40 13.61 6.67 18.41
C ARG A 40 12.57 7.41 17.57
N HIS A 41 12.92 8.57 17.00
CA HIS A 41 12.03 9.28 16.09
C HIS A 41 11.74 8.47 14.81
N TYR A 42 12.75 7.79 14.26
CA TYR A 42 12.61 6.93 13.08
C TYR A 42 11.61 5.79 13.31
N TYR A 43 11.77 5.03 14.40
CA TYR A 43 10.88 3.89 14.70
C TYR A 43 9.47 4.30 15.12
N ASN A 44 9.29 5.54 15.59
CA ASN A 44 7.96 6.12 15.82
C ASN A 44 7.41 6.86 14.58
N CYS A 45 7.98 6.61 13.40
CA CYS A 45 7.56 7.18 12.11
C CYS A 45 7.60 8.71 12.02
N ASN A 46 8.35 9.39 12.89
CA ASN A 46 8.58 10.83 12.83
C ASN A 46 9.86 11.13 12.06
N TYR A 47 9.80 10.94 10.75
CA TYR A 47 10.97 11.05 9.88
C TYR A 47 11.45 12.50 9.76
N GLN A 48 10.57 13.50 9.84
CA GLN A 48 10.99 14.91 9.78
C GLN A 48 11.92 15.28 10.94
N GLN A 49 11.54 14.94 12.19
CA GLN A 49 12.40 15.21 13.35
C GLN A 49 13.68 14.36 13.31
N CYS A 50 13.59 13.10 12.86
CA CYS A 50 14.76 12.27 12.64
C CYS A 50 15.75 12.91 11.64
N SER A 51 15.24 13.45 10.54
CA SER A 51 16.04 14.15 9.52
C SER A 51 16.70 15.41 10.08
N LEU A 52 16.02 16.18 10.93
CA LEU A 52 16.60 17.38 11.54
C LEU A 52 17.76 17.02 12.47
N ILE A 53 17.55 16.07 13.38
CA ILE A 53 18.58 15.62 14.32
C ILE A 53 19.80 15.08 13.57
N THR A 54 19.59 14.25 12.56
CA THR A 54 20.70 13.66 11.78
C THR A 54 21.41 14.66 10.86
N GLU A 55 20.76 15.75 10.44
CA GLU A 55 21.39 16.83 9.66
C GLU A 55 22.18 17.82 10.54
N GLU A 56 21.76 18.03 11.79
CA GLU A 56 22.47 18.87 12.77
C GLU A 56 23.80 18.25 13.24
N GLU A 57 23.98 16.95 12.98
CA GLU A 57 25.19 16.23 13.35
C GLU A 57 26.42 16.77 12.61
N LYS A 58 27.35 17.34 13.37
CA LYS A 58 28.58 17.95 12.87
C LYS A 58 29.58 16.95 12.28
N ASN A 59 29.36 15.66 12.50
CA ASN A 59 30.15 14.59 11.90
C ASN A 59 29.30 13.85 10.86
N PRO A 60 29.40 14.24 9.57
CA PRO A 60 28.59 13.65 8.51
C PRO A 60 28.81 12.14 8.31
N TYR A 61 29.85 11.55 8.94
CA TYR A 61 30.30 10.19 8.69
C TYR A 61 30.29 9.29 9.93
N HIS A 62 29.51 9.64 10.95
CA HIS A 62 29.35 8.79 12.12
C HIS A 62 28.70 7.45 11.73
N SER A 63 29.37 6.33 12.04
CA SER A 63 29.03 5.00 11.53
C SER A 63 27.63 4.51 11.93
N SER A 64 27.12 4.94 13.09
CA SER A 64 25.77 4.59 13.53
C SER A 64 24.69 5.57 13.06
N CYS A 65 25.06 6.81 12.73
CA CYS A 65 24.13 7.86 12.30
C CYS A 65 23.79 7.71 10.81
N LEU A 66 24.79 7.44 9.98
CA LEU A 66 24.64 7.36 8.53
C LEU A 66 23.54 6.39 8.08
N PRO A 67 23.41 5.15 8.61
CA PRO A 67 22.33 4.26 8.20
C PRO A 67 20.94 4.83 8.51
N VAL A 68 20.78 5.45 9.68
CA VAL A 68 19.51 6.07 10.10
C VAL A 68 19.20 7.29 9.22
N HIS A 69 20.20 8.12 8.94
CA HIS A 69 20.08 9.27 8.06
C HIS A 69 19.70 8.86 6.63
N ILE A 70 20.39 7.87 6.06
CA ILE A 70 20.09 7.33 4.72
C ILE A 70 18.66 6.78 4.66
N SER A 71 18.26 5.95 5.63
CA SER A 71 16.90 5.43 5.71
C SER A 71 15.87 6.55 5.83
N CYS A 72 16.15 7.59 6.61
CA CYS A 72 15.27 8.75 6.70
C CYS A 72 15.16 9.52 5.39
N LEU A 73 16.25 9.70 4.63
CA LEU A 73 16.21 10.32 3.31
C LEU A 73 15.40 9.50 2.30
N VAL A 74 15.46 8.17 2.40
CA VAL A 74 14.64 7.22 1.62
C VAL A 74 13.16 7.42 1.96
N GLU A 75 12.81 7.39 3.23
CA GLU A 75 11.42 7.55 3.70
C GLU A 75 10.82 8.91 3.33
N LEU A 76 11.62 9.98 3.39
CA LEU A 76 11.22 11.34 3.00
C LEU A 76 11.30 11.60 1.50
N LYS A 77 11.69 10.61 0.68
CA LYS A 77 11.92 10.74 -0.77
C LYS A 77 12.82 11.95 -1.13
N LYS A 78 13.84 12.25 -0.31
CA LYS A 78 14.81 13.34 -0.56
C LYS A 78 15.89 12.89 -1.56
N ILE A 79 15.48 12.58 -2.79
CA ILE A 79 16.31 11.95 -3.84
C ILE A 79 17.61 12.73 -4.09
N ASN A 80 17.53 14.05 -4.21
CA ASN A 80 18.70 14.88 -4.50
C ASN A 80 19.75 14.82 -3.38
N LYS A 81 19.33 14.95 -2.11
CA LYS A 81 20.26 14.86 -0.96
C LYS A 81 20.90 13.46 -0.89
N LEU A 82 20.09 12.42 -1.09
CA LEU A 82 20.55 11.04 -1.08
C LEU A 82 21.57 10.77 -2.21
N PHE A 83 21.34 11.32 -3.41
CA PHE A 83 22.27 11.23 -4.53
C PHE A 83 23.64 11.81 -4.19
N TYR A 84 23.69 13.06 -3.71
CA TYR A 84 24.94 13.73 -3.35
C TYR A 84 25.68 13.01 -2.24
N LEU A 85 24.96 12.56 -1.20
CA LEU A 85 25.54 11.82 -0.10
C LEU A 85 26.14 10.48 -0.57
N ALA A 86 25.38 9.71 -1.35
CA ALA A 86 25.80 8.39 -1.81
C ALA A 86 27.07 8.45 -2.69
N HIS A 87 27.12 9.36 -3.66
CA HIS A 87 28.29 9.48 -4.54
C HIS A 87 29.51 10.01 -3.80
N ARG A 88 29.32 11.00 -2.91
CA ARG A 88 30.40 11.49 -2.05
C ARG A 88 30.95 10.42 -1.12
N LEU A 89 30.11 9.52 -0.59
CA LEU A 89 30.55 8.39 0.23
C LEU A 89 31.39 7.40 -0.58
N VAL A 90 31.03 7.13 -1.83
CA VAL A 90 31.81 6.25 -2.71
C VAL A 90 33.16 6.87 -3.08
N ASP A 91 33.19 8.18 -3.37
CA ASP A 91 34.43 8.88 -3.72
C ASP A 91 35.43 8.88 -2.55
N LEU A 92 34.95 9.04 -1.32
CA LEU A 92 35.79 9.12 -0.13
C LEU A 92 36.11 7.75 0.48
N TYR A 93 35.14 6.82 0.45
CA TYR A 93 35.20 5.54 1.16
C TYR A 93 34.67 4.38 0.29
N PRO A 94 35.36 4.03 -0.82
CA PRO A 94 34.90 3.00 -1.75
C PRO A 94 34.93 1.58 -1.16
N GLU A 95 35.72 1.35 -0.12
CA GLU A 95 35.84 0.04 0.54
C GLU A 95 34.78 -0.21 1.62
N MET A 96 34.06 0.84 2.03
CA MET A 96 33.05 0.72 3.07
C MET A 96 31.71 0.26 2.50
N ALA A 97 31.09 -0.75 3.11
CA ALA A 97 29.79 -1.27 2.69
C ALA A 97 28.69 -0.19 2.71
N ILE A 98 28.76 0.76 3.64
CA ILE A 98 27.78 1.84 3.79
C ILE A 98 27.68 2.75 2.56
N SER A 99 28.79 2.95 1.85
CA SER A 99 28.84 3.78 0.65
C SER A 99 28.01 3.16 -0.49
N TRP A 100 28.19 1.85 -0.71
CA TRP A 100 27.43 1.11 -1.71
C TRP A 100 25.99 0.87 -1.28
N TYR A 101 25.73 0.75 0.01
CA TYR A 101 24.38 0.75 0.56
C TYR A 101 23.63 2.05 0.25
N ALA A 102 24.27 3.21 0.44
CA ALA A 102 23.67 4.50 0.13
C ALA A 102 23.32 4.62 -1.37
N VAL A 103 24.21 4.17 -2.26
CA VAL A 103 23.95 4.12 -3.71
C VAL A 103 22.82 3.14 -4.05
N GLY A 104 22.78 1.99 -3.40
CA GLY A 104 21.71 1.00 -3.55
C GLY A 104 20.34 1.59 -3.16
N CYS A 105 20.26 2.24 -2.00
CA CYS A 105 19.07 2.94 -1.54
C CYS A 105 18.64 4.08 -2.50
N TYR A 106 19.60 4.82 -3.06
CA TYR A 106 19.31 5.84 -4.07
C TYR A 106 18.60 5.26 -5.30
N TYR A 107 19.14 4.18 -5.87
CA TYR A 107 18.53 3.54 -7.05
C TYR A 107 17.19 2.88 -6.72
N TYR A 108 17.04 2.33 -5.51
CA TYR A 108 15.77 1.79 -5.03
C TYR A 108 14.67 2.86 -4.99
N VAL A 109 14.95 4.05 -4.44
CA VAL A 109 13.95 5.14 -4.38
C VAL A 109 13.56 5.65 -5.76
N ILE A 110 14.45 5.58 -6.75
CA ILE A 110 14.14 5.96 -8.14
C ILE A 110 13.29 4.90 -8.85
N GLY A 111 13.14 3.70 -8.27
CA GLY A 111 12.45 2.58 -8.90
C GLY A 111 13.31 1.83 -9.92
N LYS A 112 14.65 1.91 -9.80
CA LYS A 112 15.58 1.13 -10.61
C LYS A 112 16.10 -0.07 -9.81
N SER A 113 15.35 -1.17 -9.86
CA SER A 113 15.62 -2.37 -9.05
C SER A 113 16.92 -3.08 -9.43
N ASP A 114 17.28 -3.20 -10.71
CA ASP A 114 18.52 -3.92 -11.11
C ASP A 114 19.80 -3.25 -10.61
N PRO A 115 20.02 -1.93 -10.82
CA PRO A 115 21.16 -1.25 -10.23
C PRO A 115 21.13 -1.30 -8.70
N ALA A 116 19.96 -1.13 -8.07
CA ALA A 116 19.81 -1.20 -6.62
C ALA A 116 20.32 -2.55 -6.09
N ARG A 117 19.83 -3.67 -6.64
CA ARG A 117 20.26 -5.03 -6.30
C ARG A 117 21.75 -5.21 -6.45
N ARG A 118 22.35 -4.75 -7.55
CA ARG A 118 23.79 -4.88 -7.79
C ARG A 118 24.62 -4.17 -6.72
N TYR A 119 24.27 -2.94 -6.36
CA TYR A 119 25.04 -2.18 -5.37
C TYR A 119 24.78 -2.64 -3.93
N LEU A 120 23.54 -3.04 -3.60
CA LEU A 120 23.22 -3.67 -2.32
C LEU A 120 23.93 -5.02 -2.15
N GLY A 121 23.98 -5.84 -3.21
CA GLY A 121 24.78 -7.07 -3.26
C GLY A 121 26.29 -6.80 -3.09
N LYS A 122 26.80 -5.70 -3.67
CA LYS A 122 28.19 -5.28 -3.40
C LYS A 122 28.39 -4.89 -1.93
N ALA A 123 27.46 -4.16 -1.32
CA ALA A 123 27.54 -3.81 0.10
C ALA A 123 27.57 -5.05 1.01
N THR A 124 26.71 -6.04 0.75
CA THR A 124 26.65 -7.28 1.54
C THR A 124 27.85 -8.20 1.33
N THR A 125 28.52 -8.15 0.17
CA THR A 125 29.78 -8.88 -0.05
C THR A 125 30.97 -8.23 0.63
N LEU A 126 31.03 -6.90 0.68
CA LEU A 126 32.07 -6.15 1.40
C LEU A 126 31.97 -6.34 2.92
N ASP A 127 30.76 -6.21 3.48
CA ASP A 127 30.49 -6.51 4.89
C ASP A 127 29.24 -7.38 5.04
N LYS A 128 29.49 -8.66 5.33
CA LYS A 128 28.42 -9.65 5.53
C LYS A 128 27.60 -9.43 6.79
N LEU A 129 28.13 -8.67 7.76
CA LEU A 129 27.47 -8.34 9.02
C LEU A 129 26.71 -7.01 8.95
N PHE A 130 26.81 -6.27 7.84
CA PHE A 130 26.13 -5.00 7.67
C PHE A 130 24.63 -5.21 7.39
N SER A 131 23.89 -5.31 8.48
CA SER A 131 22.47 -5.69 8.48
C SER A 131 21.54 -4.77 7.68
N PRO A 132 21.67 -3.42 7.71
CA PRO A 132 20.80 -2.54 6.93
C PRO A 132 20.86 -2.82 5.42
N ALA A 133 22.02 -3.24 4.90
CA ALA A 133 22.13 -3.64 3.50
C ALA A 133 21.36 -4.92 3.19
N TRP A 134 21.35 -5.91 4.08
CA TRP A 134 20.53 -7.12 3.89
C TRP A 134 19.03 -6.81 3.87
N LEU A 135 18.58 -5.89 4.73
CA LEU A 135 17.18 -5.47 4.76
C LEU A 135 16.79 -4.77 3.44
N ALA A 136 17.58 -3.79 3.00
CA ALA A 136 17.35 -3.12 1.73
C ALA A 136 17.49 -4.05 0.52
N TYR A 137 18.38 -5.04 0.59
CA TYR A 137 18.53 -6.06 -0.45
C TYR A 137 17.26 -6.91 -0.57
N GLY A 138 16.62 -7.26 0.56
CA GLY A 138 15.30 -7.87 0.57
C GLY A 138 14.24 -6.99 -0.11
N HIS A 139 14.17 -5.70 0.25
CA HIS A 139 13.21 -4.77 -0.39
C HIS A 139 13.37 -4.70 -1.91
N SER A 140 14.60 -4.80 -2.41
CA SER A 140 14.86 -4.77 -3.85
C SER A 140 14.41 -6.03 -4.61
N PHE A 141 14.25 -7.17 -3.93
CA PHE A 141 13.61 -8.36 -4.51
C PHE A 141 12.09 -8.32 -4.35
N ALA A 142 11.62 -7.84 -3.19
CA ALA A 142 10.19 -7.67 -2.92
C ALA A 142 9.53 -6.74 -3.94
N ALA A 143 10.20 -5.65 -4.33
CA ALA A 143 9.70 -4.73 -5.35
C ALA A 143 9.53 -5.35 -6.75
N GLU A 144 10.17 -6.50 -7.02
CA GLU A 144 10.06 -7.26 -8.27
C GLU A 144 9.24 -8.55 -8.08
N ASN A 145 8.57 -8.71 -6.94
CA ASN A 145 7.81 -9.91 -6.56
C ASN A 145 8.65 -11.21 -6.53
N GLU A 146 9.97 -11.11 -6.31
CA GLU A 146 10.87 -12.26 -6.14
C GLU A 146 10.88 -12.75 -4.68
N HIS A 147 9.77 -13.33 -4.23
CA HIS A 147 9.50 -13.67 -2.82
C HIS A 147 10.57 -14.57 -2.17
N ASP A 148 11.07 -15.60 -2.86
CA ASP A 148 12.05 -16.54 -2.29
C ASP A 148 13.38 -15.85 -1.92
N GLN A 149 13.85 -14.96 -2.80
CA GLN A 149 15.11 -14.24 -2.62
C GLN A 149 14.95 -13.13 -1.58
N ALA A 150 13.80 -12.42 -1.60
CA ALA A 150 13.43 -11.45 -0.58
C ALA A 150 13.43 -12.10 0.82
N MET A 151 12.76 -13.24 0.95
CA MET A 151 12.65 -14.01 2.18
C MET A 151 14.03 -14.41 2.74
N ALA A 152 14.93 -14.92 1.88
CA ALA A 152 16.29 -15.28 2.30
C ALA A 152 17.08 -14.07 2.84
N ALA A 153 16.96 -12.91 2.19
CA ALA A 153 17.61 -11.68 2.62
C ALA A 153 17.03 -11.17 3.96
N TYR A 154 15.70 -11.18 4.13
CA TYR A 154 15.07 -10.77 5.39
C TYR A 154 15.39 -11.70 6.56
N PHE A 155 15.43 -13.01 6.35
CA PHE A 155 15.89 -13.94 7.39
C PHE A 155 17.34 -13.65 7.79
N LYS A 156 18.21 -13.33 6.82
CA LYS A 156 19.58 -12.95 7.14
C LYS A 156 19.63 -11.64 7.93
N ALA A 157 18.82 -10.64 7.55
CA ALA A 157 18.69 -9.39 8.28
C ALA A 157 18.19 -9.61 9.72
N SER A 158 17.19 -10.48 9.92
CA SER A 158 16.64 -10.84 11.23
C SER A 158 17.69 -11.49 12.15
N GLN A 159 18.55 -12.36 11.61
CA GLN A 159 19.65 -12.96 12.38
C GLN A 159 20.67 -11.93 12.87
N LEU A 160 20.93 -10.89 12.07
CA LEU A 160 21.91 -9.85 12.39
C LEU A 160 21.31 -8.74 13.28
N MET A 161 20.05 -8.34 13.04
CA MET A 161 19.34 -7.28 13.77
C MET A 161 18.46 -7.82 14.88
N LYS A 162 19.05 -8.53 15.85
CA LYS A 162 18.29 -9.06 17.00
C LYS A 162 17.61 -7.93 17.78
N GLY A 163 16.29 -8.01 17.91
CA GLY A 163 15.47 -6.98 18.57
C GLY A 163 15.03 -5.82 17.65
N CYS A 164 15.26 -5.92 16.34
CA CYS A 164 14.56 -5.12 15.34
C CYS A 164 13.31 -5.84 14.86
N HIS A 165 12.18 -5.16 14.84
CA HIS A 165 10.90 -5.73 14.39
C HIS A 165 10.74 -5.70 12.87
N LEU A 166 11.41 -4.76 12.17
CA LEU A 166 11.27 -4.57 10.71
C LEU A 166 11.56 -5.84 9.89
N PRO A 167 12.65 -6.61 10.13
CA PRO A 167 12.85 -7.85 9.38
C PRO A 167 11.69 -8.86 9.58
N LEU A 168 11.11 -8.92 10.79
CA LEU A 168 9.96 -9.80 11.07
C LEU A 168 8.69 -9.31 10.38
N LEU A 169 8.47 -7.99 10.34
CA LEU A 169 7.39 -7.36 9.58
C LEU A 169 7.46 -7.78 8.10
N TYR A 170 8.61 -7.62 7.45
CA TYR A 170 8.73 -7.95 6.03
C TYR A 170 8.70 -9.47 5.76
N ILE A 171 9.23 -10.32 6.65
CA ILE A 171 9.03 -11.77 6.55
C ILE A 171 7.53 -12.13 6.62
N GLY A 172 6.80 -11.47 7.53
CA GLY A 172 5.35 -11.64 7.66
C GLY A 172 4.62 -11.22 6.39
N LEU A 173 5.01 -10.08 5.80
CA LEU A 173 4.46 -9.58 4.54
C LEU A 173 4.65 -10.57 3.39
N GLU A 174 5.89 -11.04 3.16
CA GLU A 174 6.18 -12.04 2.12
C GLU A 174 5.43 -13.36 2.35
N CYS A 175 5.24 -13.77 3.61
CA CYS A 175 4.38 -14.91 3.94
C CYS A 175 2.91 -14.65 3.58
N GLY A 176 2.42 -13.42 3.76
CA GLY A 176 1.07 -13.02 3.38
C GLY A 176 0.85 -13.09 1.87
N LEU A 177 1.76 -12.51 1.09
CA LEU A 177 1.74 -12.50 -0.37
C LEU A 177 1.81 -13.92 -0.96
N THR A 178 2.59 -14.81 -0.34
CA THR A 178 2.66 -16.24 -0.72
C THR A 178 1.47 -17.08 -0.20
N ASN A 179 0.38 -16.44 0.23
CA ASN A 179 -0.84 -17.05 0.78
C ASN A 179 -0.63 -17.90 2.06
N ASN A 180 0.50 -17.73 2.75
CA ASN A 180 0.83 -18.38 4.01
C ASN A 180 0.35 -17.54 5.21
N VAL A 181 -0.94 -17.20 5.22
CA VAL A 181 -1.60 -16.30 6.19
C VAL A 181 -1.32 -16.65 7.66
N LYS A 182 -1.34 -17.94 8.01
CA LYS A 182 -1.10 -18.40 9.39
C LYS A 182 0.33 -18.13 9.87
N LEU A 183 1.29 -18.17 8.96
CA LEU A 183 2.69 -17.90 9.28
C LEU A 183 2.94 -16.39 9.32
N ALA A 184 2.32 -15.65 8.41
CA ALA A 184 2.33 -14.19 8.40
C ALA A 184 1.86 -13.62 9.76
N ASP A 185 0.70 -14.07 10.24
CA ASP A 185 0.14 -13.65 11.53
C ASP A 185 1.10 -13.87 12.71
N LYS A 186 1.81 -15.01 12.75
CA LYS A 186 2.81 -15.28 13.79
C LYS A 186 3.96 -14.27 13.76
N PHE A 187 4.47 -13.94 12.58
CA PHE A 187 5.56 -12.96 12.44
C PHE A 187 5.08 -11.54 12.76
N PHE A 188 3.86 -11.17 12.39
CA PHE A 188 3.29 -9.89 12.78
C PHE A 188 3.08 -9.77 14.29
N LEU A 189 2.58 -10.81 14.97
CA LEU A 189 2.47 -10.83 16.43
C LEU A 189 3.83 -10.70 17.12
N GLN A 190 4.88 -11.35 16.58
CA GLN A 190 6.25 -11.17 17.07
C GLN A 190 6.74 -9.74 16.85
N SER A 191 6.50 -9.17 15.68
CA SER A 191 6.85 -7.79 15.35
C SER A 191 6.15 -6.79 16.28
N GLN A 192 4.84 -6.97 16.50
CA GLN A 192 4.01 -6.15 17.39
C GLN A 192 4.46 -6.25 18.86
N SER A 193 4.95 -7.42 19.30
CA SER A 193 5.49 -7.57 20.66
C SER A 193 6.74 -6.71 20.92
N ILE A 194 7.48 -6.38 19.86
CA ILE A 194 8.68 -5.54 19.92
C ILE A 194 8.29 -4.05 19.74
N ALA A 195 7.44 -3.75 18.77
CA ALA A 195 7.00 -2.39 18.44
C ALA A 195 5.46 -2.31 18.38
N PRO A 196 4.78 -2.20 19.53
CA PRO A 196 3.31 -2.29 19.60
C PRO A 196 2.58 -1.07 19.02
N GLN A 197 3.29 0.04 18.85
CA GLN A 197 2.71 1.30 18.36
C GLN A 197 3.01 1.57 16.88
N ASP A 198 3.72 0.67 16.19
CA ASP A 198 4.10 0.87 14.80
C ASP A 198 2.86 0.76 13.88
N PRO A 199 2.47 1.85 13.19
CA PRO A 199 1.32 1.83 12.28
C PRO A 199 1.50 0.85 11.11
N PHE A 200 2.73 0.59 10.65
CA PHE A 200 2.98 -0.37 9.56
C PHE A 200 2.62 -1.79 9.97
N VAL A 201 3.04 -2.21 11.17
CA VAL A 201 2.72 -3.55 11.69
C VAL A 201 1.21 -3.74 11.83
N ILE A 202 0.52 -2.73 12.36
CA ILE A 202 -0.93 -2.76 12.56
C ILE A 202 -1.66 -2.76 11.20
N HIS A 203 -1.18 -2.00 10.22
CA HIS A 203 -1.70 -2.01 8.85
C HIS A 203 -1.61 -3.40 8.23
N GLU A 204 -0.43 -4.04 8.26
CA GLU A 204 -0.26 -5.39 7.67
C GLU A 204 -1.09 -6.46 8.35
N MET A 205 -1.28 -6.38 9.67
CA MET A 205 -2.22 -7.24 10.40
C MET A 205 -3.67 -7.04 9.92
N GLY A 206 -4.04 -5.81 9.60
CA GLY A 206 -5.32 -5.48 8.98
C GLY A 206 -5.49 -6.10 7.59
N VAL A 207 -4.45 -6.03 6.75
CA VAL A 207 -4.42 -6.65 5.41
C VAL A 207 -4.61 -8.16 5.52
N VAL A 208 -3.89 -8.83 6.42
CA VAL A 208 -4.09 -10.27 6.64
C VAL A 208 -5.49 -10.61 7.15
N SER A 209 -6.01 -9.79 8.07
CA SER A 209 -7.35 -9.98 8.63
C SER A 209 -8.46 -9.79 7.57
N PHE A 210 -8.24 -8.93 6.58
CA PHE A 210 -9.20 -8.63 5.53
C PHE A 210 -9.63 -9.87 4.75
N SER A 211 -8.76 -10.88 4.62
CA SER A 211 -9.07 -12.14 3.93
C SER A 211 -10.24 -12.93 4.56
N LYS A 212 -10.52 -12.76 5.87
CA LYS A 212 -11.49 -13.58 6.61
C LYS A 212 -12.39 -12.82 7.57
N TYR A 213 -11.90 -11.74 8.17
CA TYR A 213 -12.53 -11.04 9.28
C TYR A 213 -12.53 -9.53 9.02
N PHE A 214 -13.53 -9.04 8.28
CA PHE A 214 -13.60 -7.64 7.85
C PHE A 214 -13.71 -6.66 9.03
N GLU A 215 -14.43 -7.01 10.10
CA GLU A 215 -14.56 -6.17 11.31
C GLU A 215 -13.24 -6.05 12.07
N ALA A 216 -12.43 -7.12 12.09
CA ALA A 216 -11.10 -7.09 12.68
C ALA A 216 -10.15 -6.24 11.83
N ALA A 217 -10.21 -6.38 10.50
CA ALA A 217 -9.45 -5.55 9.57
C ALA A 217 -9.77 -4.06 9.75
N GLU A 218 -11.05 -3.70 9.83
CA GLU A 218 -11.50 -2.32 10.08
C GLU A 218 -10.91 -1.77 11.38
N ARG A 219 -10.92 -2.56 12.46
CA ARG A 219 -10.35 -2.15 13.75
C ARG A 219 -8.85 -1.88 13.64
N HIS A 220 -8.10 -2.76 13.00
CA HIS A 220 -6.65 -2.60 12.81
C HIS A 220 -6.35 -1.36 11.97
N PHE A 221 -7.02 -1.17 10.83
CA PHE A 221 -6.78 0.00 10.00
C PHE A 221 -7.16 1.32 10.68
N ARG A 222 -8.28 1.37 11.42
CA ARG A 222 -8.64 2.55 12.22
C ARG A 222 -7.63 2.83 13.33
N GLU A 223 -7.11 1.78 13.97
CA GLU A 223 -6.04 1.93 14.96
C GLU A 223 -4.78 2.52 14.30
N ALA A 224 -4.31 1.96 13.17
CA ALA A 224 -3.16 2.48 12.44
C ALA A 224 -3.36 3.96 12.06
N LEU A 225 -4.53 4.33 11.54
CA LEU A 225 -4.87 5.72 11.21
C LEU A 225 -4.82 6.63 12.45
N SER A 226 -5.35 6.18 13.59
CA SER A 226 -5.32 6.94 14.85
C SER A 226 -3.88 7.18 15.34
N ARG A 227 -2.98 6.20 15.16
CA ARG A 227 -1.56 6.34 15.50
C ARG A 227 -0.89 7.37 14.61
N LEU A 228 -1.19 7.37 13.31
CA LEU A 228 -0.64 8.36 12.37
C LEU A 228 -1.14 9.77 12.66
N GLN A 229 -2.42 9.94 12.99
CA GLN A 229 -2.97 11.24 13.37
C GLN A 229 -2.37 11.78 14.69
N ALA A 230 -1.90 10.89 15.58
CA ALA A 230 -1.18 11.29 16.79
C ALA A 230 0.24 11.80 16.50
N ILE A 231 0.82 11.43 15.35
CA ILE A 231 2.08 12.00 14.87
C ILE A 231 1.72 13.41 14.39
N LYS A 232 2.36 14.43 14.96
CA LYS A 232 2.09 15.86 14.69
C LYS A 232 2.56 16.32 13.31
N GLU A 233 2.34 15.53 12.27
CA GLU A 233 2.55 15.94 10.89
C GLU A 233 1.24 16.55 10.34
N PRO A 234 1.33 17.70 9.63
CA PRO A 234 0.14 18.44 9.21
C PRO A 234 -0.62 17.75 8.07
N VAL A 235 0.04 16.88 7.31
CA VAL A 235 -0.53 16.16 6.16
C VAL A 235 -0.02 14.73 6.20
N LEU A 236 -0.91 13.76 6.00
CA LEU A 236 -0.53 12.36 5.85
C LEU A 236 0.32 12.21 4.58
N PRO A 237 1.55 11.67 4.66
CA PRO A 237 2.34 11.44 3.47
C PRO A 237 1.66 10.48 2.49
N ASP A 238 1.87 10.66 1.18
CA ASP A 238 1.27 9.86 0.10
C ASP A 238 1.43 8.35 0.28
N LYS A 239 2.46 7.91 1.02
CA LYS A 239 2.70 6.50 1.35
C LYS A 239 1.57 5.84 2.15
N TRP A 240 0.68 6.63 2.77
CA TRP A 240 -0.47 6.14 3.53
C TRP A 240 -1.76 6.10 2.73
N GLU A 241 -1.70 6.42 1.43
CA GLU A 241 -2.83 6.20 0.51
C GLU A 241 -3.34 4.75 0.55
N PRO A 242 -2.50 3.70 0.56
CA PRO A 242 -2.98 2.33 0.64
C PRO A 242 -3.79 2.03 1.91
N LEU A 243 -3.45 2.63 3.04
CA LEU A 243 -4.22 2.47 4.29
C LEU A 243 -5.65 3.00 4.15
N LEU A 244 -5.82 4.17 3.53
CA LEU A 244 -7.14 4.77 3.28
C LEU A 244 -7.92 3.96 2.24
N ASN A 245 -7.24 3.49 1.18
CA ASN A 245 -7.86 2.65 0.17
C ASN A 245 -8.34 1.31 0.75
N ASN A 246 -7.52 0.67 1.60
CA ASN A 246 -7.84 -0.57 2.31
C ASN A 246 -9.00 -0.38 3.30
N LEU A 247 -9.08 0.75 4.00
CA LEU A 247 -10.27 1.13 4.78
C LEU A 247 -11.51 1.23 3.92
N GLY A 248 -11.43 1.90 2.76
CA GLY A 248 -12.52 2.00 1.79
C GLY A 248 -13.03 0.63 1.34
N HIS A 249 -12.12 -0.26 0.94
CA HIS A 249 -12.47 -1.64 0.56
C HIS A 249 -13.10 -2.42 1.73
N THR A 250 -12.60 -2.25 2.95
CA THR A 250 -13.14 -2.89 4.15
C THR A 250 -14.55 -2.39 4.47
N CYS A 251 -14.76 -1.07 4.48
CA CYS A 251 -16.07 -0.46 4.68
C CYS A 251 -17.07 -0.92 3.60
N ARG A 252 -16.64 -1.02 2.34
CA ARG A 252 -17.45 -1.56 1.24
C ARG A 252 -17.88 -3.01 1.50
N LYS A 253 -16.96 -3.89 1.93
CA LYS A 253 -17.29 -5.28 2.28
C LYS A 253 -18.25 -5.37 3.47
N LEU A 254 -18.15 -4.44 4.41
CA LEU A 254 -19.08 -4.28 5.54
C LEU A 254 -20.39 -3.53 5.17
N ARG A 255 -20.60 -3.20 3.90
CA ARG A 255 -21.77 -2.46 3.37
C ARG A 255 -21.94 -1.04 3.93
N LYS A 256 -20.86 -0.45 4.46
CA LYS A 256 -20.79 0.95 4.90
C LYS A 256 -20.38 1.84 3.72
N TYR A 257 -21.26 1.97 2.73
CA TYR A 257 -20.89 2.53 1.43
C TYR A 257 -20.52 4.02 1.47
N ASP A 258 -21.24 4.84 2.25
CA ASP A 258 -20.93 6.28 2.38
C ASP A 258 -19.54 6.52 2.98
N GLU A 259 -19.21 5.75 4.03
CA GLU A 259 -17.90 5.81 4.67
C GLU A 259 -16.79 5.28 3.74
N ALA A 260 -17.09 4.24 2.95
CA ALA A 260 -16.16 3.74 1.94
C ALA A 260 -15.82 4.80 0.88
N LEU A 261 -16.84 5.51 0.36
CA LEU A 261 -16.64 6.61 -0.58
C LEU A 261 -15.82 7.75 0.03
N GLU A 262 -16.04 8.08 1.31
CA GLU A 262 -15.28 9.11 2.00
C GLU A 262 -13.79 8.73 2.13
N PHE A 263 -13.48 7.49 2.52
CA PHE A 263 -12.10 7.02 2.59
C PHE A 263 -11.43 6.97 1.20
N HIS A 264 -12.13 6.54 0.16
CA HIS A 264 -11.59 6.58 -1.21
C HIS A 264 -11.37 8.01 -1.72
N ARG A 265 -12.23 8.98 -1.35
CA ARG A 265 -11.99 10.40 -1.65
C ARG A 265 -10.75 10.93 -0.94
N GLN A 266 -10.55 10.59 0.34
CA GLN A 266 -9.34 10.96 1.07
C GLN A 266 -8.09 10.31 0.46
N ALA A 267 -8.18 9.05 0.00
CA ALA A 267 -7.10 8.39 -0.74
C ALA A 267 -6.75 9.14 -2.04
N LEU A 268 -7.74 9.60 -2.80
CA LEU A 268 -7.53 10.41 -4.02
C LEU A 268 -6.92 11.80 -3.73
N VAL A 269 -7.09 12.36 -2.53
CA VAL A 269 -6.36 13.59 -2.15
C VAL A 269 -4.86 13.33 -2.05
N LEU A 270 -4.46 12.12 -1.63
CA LEU A 270 -3.05 11.71 -1.53
C LEU A 270 -2.49 11.23 -2.88
N SER A 271 -3.27 10.48 -3.65
CA SER A 271 -2.89 10.01 -4.99
C SER A 271 -3.99 10.29 -6.01
N PRO A 272 -4.00 11.50 -6.63
CA PRO A 272 -5.08 11.91 -7.55
C PRO A 272 -5.16 11.11 -8.84
N LEU A 273 -4.10 10.38 -9.20
CA LEU A 273 -4.00 9.60 -10.43
C LEU A 273 -4.12 8.09 -10.17
N ASN A 274 -4.73 7.68 -9.06
CA ASN A 274 -4.94 6.27 -8.76
C ASN A 274 -6.19 5.71 -9.49
N ALA A 275 -5.97 4.95 -10.56
CA ALA A 275 -7.05 4.34 -11.34
C ALA A 275 -7.88 3.33 -10.54
N SER A 276 -7.24 2.55 -9.65
CA SER A 276 -7.93 1.52 -8.86
C SER A 276 -8.91 2.13 -7.86
N THR A 277 -8.57 3.28 -7.27
CA THR A 277 -9.47 4.03 -6.37
C THR A 277 -10.70 4.55 -7.10
N TYR A 278 -10.54 5.09 -8.33
CA TYR A 278 -11.70 5.50 -9.15
C TYR A 278 -12.59 4.32 -9.51
N SER A 279 -12.00 3.19 -9.89
CA SER A 279 -12.74 1.95 -10.16
C SER A 279 -13.51 1.46 -8.93
N ALA A 280 -12.88 1.48 -7.75
CA ALA A 280 -13.52 1.12 -6.49
C ALA A 280 -14.71 2.04 -6.16
N MET A 281 -14.58 3.35 -6.35
CA MET A 281 -15.69 4.30 -6.18
C MET A 281 -16.82 4.04 -7.18
N GLY A 282 -16.50 3.80 -8.46
CA GLY A 282 -17.49 3.46 -9.49
C GLY A 282 -18.25 2.19 -9.16
N PHE A 283 -17.55 1.18 -8.65
CA PHE A 283 -18.16 -0.06 -8.19
C PHE A 283 -19.07 0.15 -6.98
N ILE A 284 -18.69 1.00 -6.03
CA ILE A 284 -19.55 1.34 -4.89
C ILE A 284 -20.81 2.07 -5.38
N HIS A 285 -20.69 3.04 -6.29
CA HIS A 285 -21.84 3.74 -6.85
C HIS A 285 -22.78 2.79 -7.61
N ALA A 286 -22.24 1.84 -8.38
CA ALA A 286 -23.01 0.80 -9.06
C ALA A 286 -23.81 -0.07 -8.06
N ILE A 287 -23.20 -0.44 -6.92
CA ILE A 287 -23.90 -1.21 -5.87
C ILE A 287 -25.02 -0.40 -5.21
N ILE A 288 -24.83 0.90 -4.99
CA ILE A 288 -25.84 1.79 -4.41
C ILE A 288 -27.01 2.01 -5.38
N GLY A 289 -26.77 1.92 -6.69
CA GLY A 289 -27.73 2.21 -7.76
C GLY A 289 -27.56 3.60 -8.39
N ASN A 290 -26.45 4.28 -8.09
CA ASN A 290 -26.07 5.56 -8.68
C ASN A 290 -25.33 5.31 -10.01
N THR A 291 -26.08 4.97 -11.05
CA THR A 291 -25.53 4.54 -12.34
C THR A 291 -24.77 5.65 -13.06
N ASP A 292 -25.26 6.89 -13.02
CA ASP A 292 -24.59 8.06 -13.63
C ASP A 292 -23.20 8.31 -13.03
N GLU A 293 -23.09 8.36 -11.69
CA GLU A 293 -21.80 8.57 -11.02
C GLU A 293 -20.86 7.37 -11.18
N ALA A 294 -21.41 6.16 -11.29
CA ALA A 294 -20.62 4.95 -11.55
C ALA A 294 -19.96 5.00 -12.94
N VAL A 295 -20.72 5.39 -13.98
CA VAL A 295 -20.21 5.56 -15.35
C VAL A 295 -19.08 6.61 -15.38
N ASP A 296 -19.30 7.77 -14.75
CA ASP A 296 -18.30 8.82 -14.65
C ASP A 296 -17.01 8.34 -13.97
N ALA A 297 -17.13 7.59 -12.88
CA ALA A 297 -15.99 7.07 -12.15
C ALA A 297 -15.22 6.01 -12.95
N PHE A 298 -15.91 5.07 -13.62
CA PHE A 298 -15.27 4.09 -14.49
C PHE A 298 -14.59 4.73 -15.70
N HIS A 299 -15.19 5.77 -16.31
CA HIS A 299 -14.53 6.53 -17.37
C HIS A 299 -13.26 7.23 -16.89
N LYS A 300 -13.26 7.82 -15.68
CA LYS A 300 -12.05 8.40 -15.08
C LYS A 300 -10.98 7.33 -14.85
N ALA A 301 -11.35 6.15 -14.34
CA ALA A 301 -10.44 5.03 -14.15
C ALA A 301 -9.79 4.60 -15.47
N LEU A 302 -10.60 4.38 -16.52
CA LEU A 302 -10.14 3.97 -17.86
C LEU A 302 -9.36 5.06 -18.60
N GLY A 303 -9.61 6.33 -18.28
CA GLY A 303 -8.82 7.46 -18.76
C GLY A 303 -7.38 7.42 -18.26
N ILE A 304 -7.16 6.89 -17.05
CA ILE A 304 -5.84 6.72 -16.43
C ILE A 304 -5.22 5.38 -16.85
N ARG A 305 -5.93 4.26 -16.62
CA ARG A 305 -5.49 2.89 -16.91
C ARG A 305 -6.45 2.25 -17.92
N ARG A 306 -6.04 2.20 -19.19
CA ARG A 306 -6.89 1.72 -20.30
C ARG A 306 -7.08 0.20 -20.31
N ASP A 307 -6.16 -0.52 -19.70
CA ASP A 307 -6.07 -1.98 -19.64
C ASP A 307 -6.73 -2.58 -18.39
N ASP A 308 -7.64 -1.84 -17.75
CA ASP A 308 -8.40 -2.34 -16.60
C ASP A 308 -9.64 -3.13 -17.06
N THR A 309 -9.49 -4.44 -17.17
CA THR A 309 -10.57 -5.35 -17.58
C THR A 309 -11.77 -5.27 -16.65
N PHE A 310 -11.57 -5.19 -15.33
CA PHE A 310 -12.64 -5.05 -14.35
C PHE A 310 -13.45 -3.77 -14.57
N SER A 311 -12.77 -2.63 -14.77
CA SER A 311 -13.46 -1.37 -15.04
C SER A 311 -14.24 -1.42 -16.36
N THR A 312 -13.72 -2.07 -17.41
CA THR A 312 -14.44 -2.20 -18.69
C THR A 312 -15.69 -3.08 -18.61
N THR A 313 -15.63 -4.20 -17.90
CA THR A 313 -16.77 -5.11 -17.74
C THR A 313 -17.85 -4.48 -16.87
N MET A 314 -17.45 -3.86 -15.76
CA MET A 314 -18.38 -3.16 -14.88
C MET A 314 -19.02 -1.95 -15.55
N LEU A 315 -18.27 -1.18 -16.34
CA LEU A 315 -18.83 -0.09 -17.12
C LEU A 315 -19.88 -0.59 -18.12
N SER A 316 -19.61 -1.69 -18.81
CA SER A 316 -20.55 -2.28 -19.77
C SER A 316 -21.86 -2.69 -19.08
N TYR A 317 -21.76 -3.34 -17.92
CA TYR A 317 -22.90 -3.70 -17.09
C TYR A 317 -23.73 -2.49 -16.64
N VAL A 318 -23.07 -1.43 -16.13
CA VAL A 318 -23.78 -0.23 -15.67
C VAL A 318 -24.43 0.52 -16.84
N ILE A 319 -23.82 0.53 -18.02
CA ILE A 319 -24.41 1.13 -19.23
C ILE A 319 -25.67 0.38 -19.66
N GLU A 320 -25.66 -0.96 -19.62
CA GLU A 320 -26.86 -1.76 -19.92
C GLU A 320 -28.01 -1.42 -18.96
N GLN A 321 -27.72 -1.32 -17.66
CA GLN A 321 -28.72 -0.88 -16.67
C GLN A 321 -29.24 0.53 -16.95
N LEU A 322 -28.35 1.48 -17.26
CA LEU A 322 -28.73 2.85 -17.59
C LEU A 322 -29.62 2.90 -18.84
N ALA A 323 -29.35 2.05 -19.85
CA ALA A 323 -30.13 1.96 -21.07
C ALA A 323 -31.52 1.36 -20.84
N GLU A 324 -31.68 0.47 -19.87
CA GLU A 324 -33.00 -0.03 -19.44
C GLU A 324 -33.79 1.03 -18.66
N ASP A 325 -33.13 1.82 -17.82
CA ASP A 325 -33.77 2.84 -16.97
C ASP A 325 -34.14 4.12 -17.73
N THR A 326 -33.41 4.46 -18.80
CA THR A 326 -33.64 5.70 -19.55
C THR A 326 -34.58 5.51 -20.74
N PRO A 327 -35.64 6.34 -20.89
CA PRO A 327 -36.48 6.29 -22.07
C PRO A 327 -35.67 6.72 -23.31
N PRO A 328 -35.92 6.10 -24.49
CA PRO A 328 -35.12 6.34 -25.70
C PRO A 328 -35.11 7.80 -26.18
N PHE A 329 -36.06 8.61 -25.74
CA PHE A 329 -36.06 10.07 -25.88
C PHE A 329 -36.89 10.73 -24.77
N GLN A 330 -36.62 12.01 -24.50
CA GLN A 330 -37.42 12.78 -23.54
C GLN A 330 -38.89 12.84 -23.99
N GLY A 331 -39.78 12.30 -23.16
CA GLY A 331 -41.22 12.25 -23.45
C GLY A 331 -41.71 10.98 -24.15
N ALA A 332 -40.89 9.92 -24.20
CA ALA A 332 -41.32 8.64 -24.78
C ALA A 332 -42.59 8.09 -24.09
N PRO A 333 -43.62 7.69 -24.86
CA PRO A 333 -44.81 7.03 -24.30
C PRO A 333 -44.43 5.73 -23.59
N LYS A 334 -44.91 5.55 -22.34
CA LYS A 334 -44.67 4.30 -21.56
C LYS A 334 -45.23 3.04 -22.22
N LEU A 335 -46.23 3.18 -23.09
CA LEU A 335 -46.71 2.12 -23.97
C LEU A 335 -46.38 2.50 -25.40
N VAL A 336 -45.60 1.65 -26.06
CA VAL A 336 -45.55 1.62 -27.53
C VAL A 336 -46.92 1.09 -27.99
N PRO A 337 -47.74 1.85 -28.74
CA PRO A 337 -48.97 1.32 -29.29
C PRO A 337 -48.65 0.10 -30.17
N PRO A 338 -49.41 -1.00 -30.08
CA PRO A 338 -49.20 -2.13 -30.98
C PRO A 338 -49.32 -1.63 -32.41
N TYR A 339 -48.27 -1.85 -33.20
CA TYR A 339 -48.29 -1.53 -34.62
C TYR A 339 -49.15 -2.59 -35.31
N ASP A 340 -50.35 -2.19 -35.76
CA ASP A 340 -51.21 -3.07 -36.53
C ASP A 340 -50.56 -3.36 -37.88
N PHE A 341 -50.00 -4.56 -38.02
CA PHE A 341 -49.62 -5.08 -39.32
C PHE A 341 -50.90 -5.17 -40.18
N PRO A 342 -50.96 -4.50 -41.35
CA PRO A 342 -52.08 -4.67 -42.26
C PRO A 342 -52.17 -6.14 -42.66
N SER A 343 -53.28 -6.80 -42.33
CA SER A 343 -53.53 -8.21 -42.62
C SER A 343 -53.82 -8.48 -44.11
N THR A 344 -52.97 -7.99 -45.01
CA THR A 344 -53.16 -8.19 -46.46
C THR A 344 -51.86 -8.40 -47.21
N ALA A 345 -51.25 -9.57 -46.99
CA ALA A 345 -50.75 -10.40 -48.09
C ALA A 345 -50.58 -11.82 -47.54
N PRO A 346 -51.10 -12.87 -48.21
CA PRO A 346 -50.73 -14.23 -47.85
C PRO A 346 -49.21 -14.38 -47.99
N PRO A 347 -48.53 -15.07 -47.06
CA PRO A 347 -47.11 -15.37 -47.25
C PRO A 347 -46.95 -16.15 -48.56
N PRO A 348 -45.92 -15.88 -49.38
CA PRO A 348 -45.61 -16.74 -50.50
C PRO A 348 -45.42 -18.15 -49.96
N SER A 349 -46.03 -19.13 -50.62
CA SER A 349 -45.95 -20.55 -50.26
C SER A 349 -44.48 -20.99 -50.24
N LEU A 350 -43.88 -21.00 -49.05
CA LEU A 350 -42.59 -21.63 -48.81
C LEU A 350 -42.83 -23.13 -48.82
N ASP A 351 -42.19 -23.80 -49.77
CA ASP A 351 -42.14 -25.25 -49.86
C ASP A 351 -41.73 -25.85 -48.52
N LYS A 352 -42.48 -26.87 -48.11
CA LYS A 352 -42.29 -27.62 -46.88
C LYS A 352 -41.03 -28.49 -46.98
N THR A 353 -39.86 -27.92 -46.77
CA THR A 353 -38.67 -28.66 -46.34
C THR A 353 -37.82 -27.73 -45.47
N ASP A 354 -38.08 -27.74 -44.17
CA ASP A 354 -37.06 -27.93 -43.13
C ASP A 354 -37.61 -27.48 -41.77
N THR A 355 -37.92 -28.50 -40.97
CA THR A 355 -38.24 -28.39 -39.56
C THR A 355 -36.99 -28.12 -38.75
N SER A 356 -36.90 -26.96 -38.09
CA SER A 356 -36.25 -26.85 -36.78
C SER A 356 -36.91 -25.74 -35.97
N ALA A 357 -37.67 -26.16 -34.96
CA ALA A 357 -38.28 -25.29 -33.99
C ALA A 357 -37.17 -24.62 -33.15
N ILE A 358 -37.14 -23.28 -33.13
CA ILE A 358 -36.41 -22.52 -32.11
C ILE A 358 -37.48 -21.96 -31.16
N SER A 359 -37.62 -22.61 -30.01
CA SER A 359 -38.36 -22.10 -28.86
C SER A 359 -37.54 -20.96 -28.23
N LEU A 360 -38.07 -19.74 -28.27
CA LEU A 360 -37.59 -18.64 -27.43
C LEU A 360 -38.11 -18.86 -26.01
N ASP A 361 -37.31 -19.54 -25.20
CA ASP A 361 -37.52 -19.58 -23.75
C ASP A 361 -37.22 -18.19 -23.16
N THR A 362 -38.13 -17.78 -22.28
CA THR A 362 -38.05 -16.58 -21.45
C THR A 362 -36.76 -16.58 -20.63
N VAL A 363 -35.85 -15.65 -20.92
CA VAL A 363 -34.69 -15.37 -20.06
C VAL A 363 -35.19 -14.60 -18.84
N SER A 364 -35.29 -15.30 -17.72
CA SER A 364 -35.45 -14.70 -16.40
C SER A 364 -34.20 -13.89 -16.04
N THR A 365 -34.37 -12.58 -15.83
CA THR A 365 -33.33 -11.70 -15.26
C THR A 365 -32.97 -12.14 -13.84
N PRO A 366 -31.69 -12.47 -13.53
CA PRO A 366 -31.26 -12.64 -12.15
C PRO A 366 -31.14 -11.27 -11.49
N GLY A 367 -31.99 -11.02 -10.48
CA GLY A 367 -32.05 -9.74 -9.77
C GLY A 367 -30.93 -9.58 -8.74
N TYR A 368 -30.42 -8.35 -8.59
CA TYR A 368 -29.74 -7.69 -7.44
C TYR A 368 -28.74 -8.44 -6.53
N GLN A 369 -28.56 -9.76 -6.62
CA GLN A 369 -27.73 -10.56 -5.74
C GLN A 369 -26.34 -10.87 -6.32
N ASP A 370 -26.12 -10.71 -7.63
CA ASP A 370 -24.90 -11.19 -8.30
C ASP A 370 -23.69 -10.24 -8.24
N LEU A 371 -23.89 -8.94 -8.00
CA LEU A 371 -22.77 -7.99 -7.89
C LEU A 371 -21.86 -8.25 -6.68
N ASN A 372 -22.35 -8.95 -5.65
CA ASN A 372 -21.56 -9.31 -4.48
C ASN A 372 -20.53 -10.42 -4.74
N ASN A 373 -20.65 -11.15 -5.86
CA ASN A 373 -19.77 -12.27 -6.22
C ASN A 373 -18.56 -11.87 -7.09
N PHE A 374 -18.47 -10.60 -7.52
CA PHE A 374 -17.26 -10.11 -8.17
C PHE A 374 -16.15 -9.93 -7.12
N TYR A 375 -15.23 -10.90 -7.09
CA TYR A 375 -14.00 -10.82 -6.31
C TYR A 375 -13.10 -9.76 -6.93
N PHE A 376 -12.73 -8.78 -6.11
CA PHE A 376 -11.63 -7.88 -6.41
C PHE A 376 -10.38 -8.65 -5.99
N GLU A 377 -9.64 -9.21 -6.95
CA GLU A 377 -8.23 -9.49 -6.71
C GLU A 377 -7.58 -8.13 -6.51
N VAL A 378 -7.01 -7.93 -5.31
CA VAL A 378 -6.13 -6.80 -5.07
C VAL A 378 -4.90 -7.13 -5.91
N ASP A 379 -4.78 -6.50 -7.08
CA ASP A 379 -3.51 -6.53 -7.82
C ASP A 379 -2.43 -5.98 -6.86
N ASP A 380 -1.40 -6.81 -6.63
CA ASP A 380 -0.28 -6.64 -5.70
C ASP A 380 0.42 -5.26 -5.78
#